data_AF-A0A534THV9-F1
#
_entry.id   AF-A0A534THV9-F1
#
_cell.length_a   1.000
_cell.length_b   1.000
_cell.length_c   1.000
_cell.angle_alpha   90.00
_cell.angle_beta   90.00
_cell.angle_gamma   90.00
#
_symmetry.space_group_name_H-M   'P 1'
#
loop_
_entity.id
_entity.type
_entity.pdbx_description
1 polymer ?
#
loop_
_entity_poly.entity_id
_entity_poly.type
_entity_poly.pdbx_seq_one_letter_code
_entity_poly.pdbx_strand_id
1 'polypeptide(L)'
;MVRNFHLPLPDPLYRRLRSAAERANQPATTVARYAIDSWLRQQQKLMVREAIAAYAADVAGTPADLDEQLEAASLERWREERPGRKRRRRAR
;
A
#
# COMPACT_ATOMS: atom_id res chain seq x y z
N MET A 1 23.65 -7.16 -16.21
CA MET A 1 24.21 -6.37 -17.33
C MET A 1 23.56 -4.98 -17.30
N VAL A 2 24.33 -3.91 -17.50
CA VAL A 2 23.79 -2.54 -17.62
C VAL A 2 23.58 -2.23 -19.10
N ARG A 3 22.41 -1.68 -19.46
CA ARG A 3 22.09 -1.22 -20.81
C ARG A 3 21.91 0.29 -20.79
N ASN A 4 22.45 0.98 -21.79
CA ASN A 4 22.34 2.42 -21.90
C ASN A 4 20.98 2.78 -22.52
N PHE A 5 20.26 3.70 -21.88
CA PHE A 5 18.99 4.25 -22.35
C PHE A 5 19.18 5.75 -22.51
N HIS A 6 19.10 6.24 -23.76
CA HIS A 6 19.30 7.66 -24.04
C HIS A 6 17.98 8.41 -23.87
N LEU A 7 17.87 9.19 -22.80
CA LEU A 7 16.68 9.96 -22.47
C LEU A 7 17.01 11.45 -22.46
N PRO A 8 16.68 12.20 -23.53
CA PRO A 8 16.82 13.65 -23.50
C PRO A 8 15.84 14.23 -22.47
N LEU A 9 16.37 15.04 -21.55
CA LEU A 9 15.57 15.68 -20.50
C LEU A 9 15.26 17.12 -20.90
N PRO A 10 14.02 17.59 -20.73
CA PRO A 10 13.71 19.01 -20.81
C PRO A 10 14.56 19.81 -19.81
N ASP A 11 15.00 21.00 -20.20
CA ASP A 11 15.86 21.89 -19.41
C ASP A 11 15.43 22.02 -17.92
N PRO A 12 14.14 22.25 -17.61
CA PRO A 12 13.68 22.35 -16.22
C PRO A 12 13.89 21.06 -15.43
N LEU A 13 13.67 19.90 -16.04
CA LEU A 13 13.84 18.61 -15.40
C LEU A 13 15.32 18.29 -15.18
N TYR A 14 16.16 18.60 -16.17
CA TYR A 14 17.61 18.46 -16.06
C TYR A 14 18.16 19.26 -14.87
N ARG A 15 17.78 20.55 -14.74
CA ARG A 15 18.22 21.40 -13.64
C ARG A 15 17.77 20.87 -12.28
N ARG A 16 16.50 20.46 -12.17
CA ARG A 16 15.95 19.87 -10.93
C ARG A 16 16.70 18.60 -10.52
N LEU A 17 16.97 17.71 -11.47
CA LEU A 17 17.72 16.48 -11.22
C LEU A 17 19.15 16.78 -10.78
N ARG A 18 19.83 17.71 -11.46
CA ARG A 18 21.18 18.12 -11.11
C ARG A 18 21.26 18.72 -9.70
N SER A 19 20.37 19.64 -9.35
CA SER A 19 20.32 20.20 -8.00
C SER A 19 19.98 19.15 -6.93
N ALA A 20 19.13 18.16 -7.23
CA ALA A 20 18.86 17.06 -6.32
C ALA A 20 20.09 16.17 -6.10
N ALA A 21 20.84 15.91 -7.16
CA ALA A 21 22.09 15.16 -7.12
C ALA A 21 23.18 15.87 -6.31
N GLU A 22 23.33 17.18 -6.51
CA GLU A 22 24.24 18.03 -5.73
C GLU A 22 23.90 18.00 -4.23
N ARG A 23 22.61 18.19 -3.87
CA ARG A 23 22.17 18.13 -2.47
C ARG A 23 22.39 16.75 -1.84
N ALA A 24 22.24 15.69 -2.62
CA ALA A 24 22.47 14.32 -2.16
C ALA A 24 23.95 13.91 -2.16
N ASN A 25 24.85 14.76 -2.68
CA ASN A 25 26.25 14.45 -2.94
C ASN A 25 26.43 13.13 -3.73
N GLN A 26 25.61 12.95 -4.77
CA GLN A 26 25.58 11.75 -5.61
C GLN A 26 25.61 12.11 -7.10
N PRO A 27 26.06 11.20 -7.98
CA PRO A 27 25.94 11.40 -9.42
C PRO A 27 24.47 11.51 -9.86
N ALA A 28 24.17 12.44 -10.78
CA ALA A 28 22.82 12.63 -11.30
C ALA A 28 22.23 11.36 -11.93
N THR A 29 23.07 10.52 -12.54
CA THR A 29 22.63 9.22 -13.11
C THR A 29 22.25 8.20 -12.03
N THR A 30 22.82 8.28 -10.83
CA THR A 30 22.44 7.44 -9.69
C THR A 30 21.08 7.88 -9.15
N VAL A 31 20.89 9.18 -8.95
CA VAL A 31 19.60 9.74 -8.51
C VAL A 31 18.49 9.46 -9.52
N ALA A 32 18.78 9.60 -10.82
CA ALA A 32 17.82 9.30 -11.87
C ALA A 32 17.41 7.82 -11.87
N ARG A 33 18.39 6.90 -11.82
CA ARG A 33 18.12 5.46 -11.75
C ARG A 33 17.28 5.10 -10.53
N TYR A 34 17.60 5.67 -9.38
CA TYR A 34 16.82 5.47 -8.15
C TYR A 34 15.38 6.00 -8.30
N ALA A 35 15.21 7.21 -8.83
CA ALA A 35 13.89 7.81 -9.02
C ALA A 35 13.01 6.97 -9.96
N ILE A 36 13.57 6.49 -11.07
CA ILE A 36 12.87 5.63 -12.04
C ILE A 36 12.48 4.30 -11.39
N ASP A 37 13.41 3.61 -10.71
CA ASP A 37 13.12 2.33 -10.05
C ASP A 37 12.05 2.47 -8.97
N SER A 38 12.15 3.52 -8.13
CA SER A 38 11.18 3.79 -7.07
C SER A 38 9.79 4.07 -7.64
N TRP A 39 9.71 4.89 -8.69
CA TRP A 39 8.44 5.18 -9.37
C TRP A 39 7.82 3.91 -9.98
N LEU A 40 8.60 3.09 -10.70
CA LEU A 40 8.10 1.85 -11.29
C LEU A 40 7.58 0.88 -10.23
N ARG A 41 8.27 0.73 -9.10
CA ARG A 41 7.80 -0.08 -7.97
C ARG A 41 6.50 0.46 -7.38
N GLN A 42 6.36 1.78 -7.29
CA GLN A 42 5.13 2.41 -6.80
C GLN A 42 3.97 2.17 -7.77
N GLN A 43 4.19 2.32 -9.07
CA GLN A 43 3.16 2.04 -10.08
C GLN A 43 2.69 0.60 -10.02
N GLN A 44 3.60 -0.36 -9.86
CA GLN A 44 3.24 -1.77 -9.70
C GLN A 44 2.37 -2.00 -8.46
N LYS A 45 2.73 -1.39 -7.32
CA LYS A 45 1.94 -1.50 -6.08
C LYS A 45 0.54 -0.90 -6.24
N LEU A 46 0.42 0.23 -6.92
CA LEU A 46 -0.86 0.88 -7.20
C LEU A 46 -1.73 -0.01 -8.08
N MET A 47 -1.18 -0.55 -9.17
CA MET A 47 -1.89 -1.45 -10.08
C MET A 47 -2.42 -2.70 -9.35
N VAL A 48 -1.59 -3.35 -8.51
CA VAL A 48 -2.03 -4.50 -7.73
C VAL A 48 -3.14 -4.12 -6.75
N ARG A 49 -3.00 -3.00 -6.06
CA ARG A 49 -4.02 -2.51 -5.13
C ARG A 49 -5.34 -2.21 -5.84
N GLU A 50 -5.29 -1.58 -7.01
CA GLU A 50 -6.48 -1.29 -7.82
C GLU A 50 -7.15 -2.57 -8.31
N ALA A 51 -6.38 -3.56 -8.76
CA ALA A 51 -6.92 -4.86 -9.16
C ALA A 51 -7.61 -5.59 -8.00
N ILE A 52 -7.00 -5.59 -6.80
CA ILE A 52 -7.62 -6.16 -5.60
C ILE A 52 -8.90 -5.40 -5.23
N ALA A 53 -8.88 -4.07 -5.28
CA ALA A 53 -10.05 -3.26 -4.97
C ALA A 53 -11.20 -3.49 -5.96
N ALA A 54 -10.89 -3.62 -7.25
CA ALA A 54 -11.88 -3.93 -8.28
C ALA A 54 -12.50 -5.32 -8.06
N TYR A 55 -11.66 -6.34 -7.79
CA TYR A 55 -12.15 -7.67 -7.45
C TYR A 55 -13.02 -7.67 -6.20
N ALA A 56 -12.57 -7.03 -5.12
CA ALA A 56 -13.32 -6.93 -3.88
C ALA A 56 -14.68 -6.24 -4.07
N ALA A 57 -14.73 -5.17 -4.89
CA ALA A 57 -15.98 -4.49 -5.22
C ALA A 57 -16.94 -5.38 -6.03
N ASP A 58 -16.42 -6.23 -6.91
CA ASP A 58 -17.20 -7.18 -7.71
C ASP A 58 -17.79 -8.32 -6.84
N VAL A 59 -17.01 -8.85 -5.89
CA VAL A 59 -17.44 -9.97 -5.04
C VAL A 59 -18.10 -9.54 -3.72
N ALA A 60 -18.13 -8.25 -3.41
CA ALA A 60 -18.69 -7.73 -2.15
C ALA A 60 -20.14 -8.21 -1.94
N GLY A 61 -20.45 -8.69 -0.74
CA GLY A 61 -21.77 -9.22 -0.39
C GLY A 61 -22.10 -10.59 -1.02
N THR A 62 -21.19 -11.19 -1.81
CA THR A 62 -21.30 -12.60 -2.20
C THR A 62 -20.67 -13.50 -1.14
N PRO A 63 -20.87 -14.83 -1.18
CA PRO A 63 -20.20 -15.75 -0.24
C PRO A 63 -18.67 -15.68 -0.26
N ALA A 64 -18.06 -15.18 -1.34
CA ALA A 64 -16.60 -15.01 -1.43
C ALA A 64 -16.07 -13.83 -0.60
N ASP A 65 -16.94 -12.92 -0.16
CA ASP A 65 -16.63 -11.80 0.74
C ASP A 65 -16.71 -12.20 2.23
N LEU A 66 -17.38 -13.32 2.53
CA LEU A 66 -17.58 -13.80 3.90
C LEU A 66 -16.39 -14.68 4.36
N ASP A 67 -15.72 -14.26 5.42
CA ASP A 67 -14.79 -15.10 6.18
C ASP A 67 -15.48 -15.59 7.46
N GLU A 68 -15.95 -16.84 7.44
CA GLU A 68 -16.69 -17.46 8.54
C GLU A 68 -15.89 -17.51 9.86
N GLN A 69 -14.57 -17.68 9.78
CA GLN A 69 -13.72 -17.72 10.97
C GLN A 69 -13.60 -16.32 11.58
N LEU A 70 -13.43 -15.30 10.74
CA LEU A 70 -13.40 -13.91 11.17
C LEU A 70 -14.75 -13.46 11.72
N GLU A 71 -15.87 -13.89 11.13
CA GLU A 71 -17.22 -13.62 11.64
C GLU A 71 -17.40 -14.25 13.03
N ALA A 72 -17.05 -15.54 13.19
CA ALA A 72 -17.16 -16.25 14.46
C ALA A 72 -16.33 -15.57 15.55
N ALA A 73 -15.07 -15.21 15.27
CA ALA A 73 -14.20 -14.49 16.19
C ALA A 73 -14.77 -13.10 16.55
N SER A 74 -15.36 -12.40 15.59
CA SER A 74 -16.00 -11.09 15.81
C SER A 74 -17.20 -11.19 16.75
N LEU A 75 -18.03 -12.23 16.58
CA LEU A 75 -19.16 -12.51 17.46
C LEU A 75 -18.73 -12.87 18.88
N GLU A 76 -17.64 -13.62 19.04
CA GLU A 76 -17.06 -13.93 20.35
C GLU A 76 -16.62 -12.65 21.08
N ARG A 77 -15.81 -11.81 20.43
CA ARG A 77 -15.35 -10.52 21.00
C ARG A 77 -16.53 -9.59 21.33
N TRP A 78 -17.51 -9.49 20.44
CA TRP A 78 -18.73 -8.70 20.71
C TRP A 78 -19.50 -9.19 21.94
N ARG A 79 -19.58 -10.50 22.16
CA ARG A 79 -20.24 -11.08 23.34
C ARG A 79 -19.48 -10.78 24.64
N GLU A 80 -18.15 -10.72 24.60
CA GLU A 80 -17.31 -10.35 25.74
C GLU A 80 -17.45 -8.88 26.14
N GLU A 81 -17.65 -7.99 25.16
CA GLU A 81 -17.72 -6.53 25.36
C GLU A 81 -19.08 -6.03 25.85
N ARG A 82 -20.14 -6.85 25.81
CA ARG A 82 -21.48 -6.48 26.33
C ARG A 82 -21.43 -6.17 27.84
N PRO A 83 -21.68 -4.92 28.29
CA PRO A 83 -21.58 -4.51 29.70
C PRO A 83 -22.62 -5.13 30.65
N GLY A 84 -23.54 -5.97 30.17
CA GLY A 84 -24.67 -6.49 30.95
C GLY A 84 -24.44 -7.85 31.64
N ARG A 85 -23.41 -8.61 31.30
CA ARG A 85 -23.26 -10.00 31.79
C ARG A 85 -22.39 -10.12 33.05
N LYS A 86 -21.47 -9.18 33.31
CA LYS A 86 -20.62 -9.19 34.51
C LYS A 86 -21.36 -8.75 35.79
N ARG A 87 -22.51 -8.08 35.68
CA ARG A 87 -23.28 -7.54 36.83
C ARG A 87 -24.20 -8.56 37.52
N ARG A 88 -24.50 -9.70 36.90
CA ARG A 88 -25.40 -10.73 37.47
C ARG A 88 -24.67 -11.88 38.21
N ARG A 89 -23.33 -11.92 38.18
CA ARG A 89 -22.52 -12.96 38.86
C ARG A 89 -21.99 -12.57 40.24
N ARG A 90 -22.18 -11.32 40.68
CA ARG A 90 -21.75 -10.83 42.01
C ARG A 90 -22.89 -10.70 43.04
N ALA A 91 -24.10 -11.14 42.69
CA ALA A 91 -25.24 -11.19 43.59
C ALA A 91 -25.76 -12.63 43.70
N ARG A 92 -24.98 -13.47 44.37
CA ARG A 92 -25.43 -14.71 45.00
C ARG A 92 -24.40 -15.13 46.04
#